data_AF-A0A0C9TRT0-F1
#
_entry.id   AF-A0A0C9TRT0-F1
#
_cell.length_a   1.000
_cell.length_b   1.000
_cell.length_c   1.000
_cell.angle_alpha   90.00
_cell.angle_beta   90.00
_cell.angle_gamma   90.00
#
_symmetry.space_group_name_H-M   'P 1'
#
loop_
_entity.id
_entity.type
_entity.pdbx_description
1 polymer ?
#
loop_
_entity_poly.entity_id
_entity_poly.type
_entity_poly.pdbx_seq_one_letter_code
_entity_poly.pdbx_strand_id
1 'polypeptide(L)'
;HHSGGPWQPFGSRAKYRLGDLLFRECQMPGAQIDELMDVWAAMPGHQGPPLFANHQDLYKTIDAVSEGGAPWECLSVSHVDADTLPADDPSVPTWMRDTHEVWFHCPESLLDQQISNPIFDGHMDYVPRQVFGDQHQRIWSDFMTGNWAWTQCNELAEDPENHGAMFVPIILGSDKTTVSVATGNNEYYPLYISTGNVHMERL
;
A
#
# COMPACT_ATOMS: atom_id res chain seq x y z
N HIS A 1 -22.79 1.46 -5.16
CA HIS A 1 -23.26 1.06 -6.51
C HIS A 1 -22.07 1.06 -7.47
N HIS A 2 -21.46 -0.10 -7.73
CA HIS A 2 -20.37 -0.22 -8.72
C HIS A 2 -20.94 -0.72 -10.04
N SER A 3 -21.20 0.21 -10.97
CA SER A 3 -21.66 -0.08 -12.33
C SER A 3 -20.49 -0.42 -13.25
N GLY A 4 -19.73 -1.46 -12.91
CA GLY A 4 -18.63 -1.99 -13.73
C GLY A 4 -18.87 -3.46 -14.03
N GLY A 5 -18.66 -3.89 -15.28
CA GLY A 5 -18.62 -5.31 -15.61
C GLY A 5 -17.52 -6.05 -14.84
N PRO A 6 -17.57 -7.39 -14.71
CA PRO A 6 -16.68 -8.18 -13.84
C PRO A 6 -15.19 -8.16 -14.23
N TRP A 7 -14.84 -7.42 -15.29
CA TRP A 7 -13.48 -7.29 -15.81
C TRP A 7 -13.08 -5.82 -15.99
N GLN A 8 -13.78 -4.87 -15.37
CA GLN A 8 -13.32 -3.47 -15.38
C GLN A 8 -11.97 -3.38 -14.64
N PRO A 9 -11.02 -2.54 -15.10
CA PRO A 9 -11.07 -1.65 -16.28
C PRO A 9 -10.76 -2.33 -17.62
N PHE A 10 -10.36 -3.61 -17.62
CA PHE A 10 -9.92 -4.37 -18.80
C PHE A 10 -11.01 -4.65 -19.84
N GLY A 11 -12.29 -4.53 -19.49
CA GLY A 11 -13.44 -4.70 -20.41
C GLY A 11 -13.66 -6.14 -20.92
N SER A 12 -12.73 -7.07 -20.71
CA SER A 12 -12.88 -8.49 -21.03
C SER A 12 -11.94 -9.38 -20.22
N ARG A 13 -12.34 -10.65 -20.02
CA ARG A 13 -11.50 -11.68 -19.38
C ARG A 13 -10.18 -11.90 -20.11
N ALA A 14 -10.18 -11.83 -21.44
CA ALA A 14 -8.99 -12.05 -22.25
C ALA A 14 -7.96 -10.92 -22.04
N LYS A 15 -8.42 -9.66 -22.07
CA LYS A 15 -7.55 -8.49 -21.82
C LYS A 15 -7.00 -8.51 -20.39
N TYR A 16 -7.82 -8.87 -19.39
CA TYR A 16 -7.36 -9.07 -18.01
C TYR A 16 -6.27 -10.14 -17.91
N ARG A 17 -6.53 -11.36 -18.43
CA ARG A 17 -5.57 -12.48 -18.34
C ARG A 17 -4.25 -12.18 -19.04
N LEU A 18 -4.30 -11.50 -20.19
CA LEU A 18 -3.08 -11.10 -20.88
C LEU A 18 -2.31 -10.07 -20.05
N GLY A 19 -2.99 -9.07 -19.48
CA GLY A 19 -2.34 -8.09 -18.61
C GLY A 19 -1.69 -8.72 -17.38
N ASP A 20 -2.42 -9.62 -16.71
CA ASP A 20 -1.94 -10.38 -15.55
C ASP A 20 -0.70 -11.24 -15.88
N LEU A 21 -0.74 -11.95 -17.01
CA LEU A 21 0.40 -12.74 -17.50
C LEU A 21 1.62 -11.85 -17.80
N LEU A 22 1.45 -10.76 -18.55
CA LEU A 22 2.57 -9.92 -18.97
C LEU A 22 3.19 -9.15 -17.80
N PHE A 23 2.35 -8.59 -16.93
CA PHE A 23 2.78 -7.70 -15.85
C PHE A 23 3.20 -8.46 -14.58
N ARG A 24 2.34 -9.34 -14.05
CA ARG A 24 2.56 -9.99 -12.75
C ARG A 24 3.39 -11.26 -12.89
N GLU A 25 3.08 -12.12 -13.87
CA GLU A 25 3.72 -13.43 -14.00
C GLU A 25 5.06 -13.36 -14.73
N CYS A 26 5.09 -12.78 -15.93
CA CYS A 26 6.29 -12.69 -16.74
C CYS A 26 7.18 -11.50 -16.37
N GLN A 27 6.62 -10.46 -15.74
CA GLN A 27 7.30 -9.18 -15.50
C GLN A 27 8.02 -8.68 -16.77
N MET A 28 7.31 -8.77 -17.90
CA MET A 28 7.89 -8.57 -19.22
C MET A 28 8.33 -7.10 -19.39
N PRO A 29 9.56 -6.83 -19.88
CA PRO A 29 9.99 -5.46 -20.16
C PRO A 29 9.05 -4.75 -21.15
N GLY A 30 8.80 -3.45 -20.92
CA GLY A 30 7.86 -2.66 -21.74
C GLY A 30 8.14 -2.73 -23.26
N ALA A 31 9.41 -2.66 -23.66
CA ALA A 31 9.79 -2.79 -25.07
C ALA A 31 9.44 -4.17 -25.68
N GLN A 32 9.50 -5.24 -24.89
CA GLN A 32 9.11 -6.58 -25.36
C GLN A 32 7.58 -6.72 -25.43
N ILE A 33 6.85 -6.04 -24.55
CA ILE A 33 5.39 -5.95 -24.65
C ILE A 33 5.00 -5.25 -25.95
N ASP A 34 5.67 -4.15 -26.32
CA ASP A 34 5.43 -3.45 -27.58
C ASP A 34 5.70 -4.36 -28.79
N GLU A 35 6.85 -5.04 -28.80
CA GLU A 35 7.20 -5.99 -29.86
C GLU A 35 6.16 -7.12 -29.97
N LEU A 36 5.69 -7.65 -28.84
CA LEU A 36 4.63 -8.66 -28.83
C LEU A 36 3.32 -8.15 -29.44
N MET A 37 2.90 -6.92 -29.13
CA MET A 37 1.69 -6.32 -29.71
C MET A 37 1.84 -6.09 -31.22
N ASP A 38 3.03 -5.69 -31.68
CA ASP A 38 3.34 -5.52 -33.10
C ASP A 38 3.30 -6.86 -33.85
N VAL A 39 3.92 -7.91 -33.28
CA VAL A 39 3.86 -9.27 -33.83
C VAL A 39 2.42 -9.76 -33.90
N TRP A 40 1.63 -9.51 -32.86
CA TRP A 40 0.22 -9.88 -32.83
C TRP A 40 -0.56 -9.17 -33.95
N ALA A 41 -0.41 -7.86 -34.08
CA ALA A 41 -1.08 -7.06 -35.10
C ALA A 41 -0.74 -7.52 -36.54
N ALA A 42 0.46 -8.06 -36.74
CA ALA A 42 0.93 -8.57 -38.02
C ALA A 42 0.50 -10.02 -38.34
N MET A 43 -0.15 -10.75 -37.41
CA MET A 43 -0.49 -12.16 -37.62
C MET A 43 -1.52 -12.37 -38.75
N PRO A 44 -1.26 -13.28 -39.71
CA PRO A 44 -2.20 -13.57 -40.80
C PRO A 44 -3.56 -14.04 -40.26
N GLY A 45 -4.64 -13.39 -40.71
CA GLY A 45 -6.01 -13.74 -40.31
C GLY A 45 -6.47 -13.10 -38.99
N HIS A 46 -5.63 -12.32 -38.30
CA HIS A 46 -6.09 -11.48 -37.21
C HIS A 46 -6.96 -10.33 -37.75
N GLN A 47 -8.12 -10.10 -37.12
CA GLN A 47 -8.98 -8.96 -37.43
C GLN A 47 -9.13 -8.08 -36.18
N GLY A 48 -8.78 -6.80 -36.33
CA GLY A 48 -8.85 -5.81 -35.26
C GLY A 48 -7.49 -5.45 -34.67
N PRO A 49 -7.46 -4.49 -33.72
CA PRO A 49 -6.26 -4.13 -32.99
C PRO A 49 -5.88 -5.21 -31.95
N PRO A 50 -4.59 -5.27 -31.54
CA PRO A 50 -4.17 -6.09 -30.41
C PRO A 50 -4.92 -5.69 -29.12
N LEU A 51 -4.92 -6.57 -28.12
CA LEU A 51 -5.66 -6.37 -26.87
C LEU A 51 -5.17 -5.15 -26.08
N PHE A 52 -3.89 -4.82 -26.20
CA PHE A 52 -3.30 -3.56 -25.75
C PHE A 52 -2.61 -2.88 -26.93
N ALA A 53 -2.68 -1.55 -27.00
CA ALA A 53 -1.99 -0.82 -28.05
C ALA A 53 -0.46 -0.89 -27.91
N ASN A 54 0.03 -0.86 -26.67
CA ASN A 54 1.44 -0.92 -26.28
C ASN A 54 1.54 -1.12 -24.75
N HIS A 55 2.75 -1.14 -24.20
CA HIS A 55 2.96 -1.25 -22.76
C HIS A 55 2.33 -0.09 -21.96
N GLN A 56 2.25 1.12 -22.53
CA GLN A 56 1.61 2.25 -21.85
C GLN A 56 0.10 2.07 -21.72
N ASP A 57 -0.56 1.49 -22.74
CA ASP A 57 -1.99 1.14 -22.66
C ASP A 57 -2.23 0.04 -21.61
N LEU A 58 -1.34 -0.94 -21.52
CA LEU A 58 -1.37 -1.93 -20.46
C LEU A 58 -1.23 -1.28 -19.08
N TYR A 59 -0.19 -0.48 -18.85
CA TYR A 59 0.06 0.14 -17.55
C TYR A 59 -1.07 1.09 -17.16
N LYS A 60 -1.55 1.93 -18.09
CA LYS A 60 -2.73 2.78 -17.85
C LYS A 60 -3.97 1.96 -17.48
N THR A 61 -4.17 0.80 -18.11
CA THR A 61 -5.29 -0.09 -17.76
C THR A 61 -5.11 -0.68 -16.35
N ILE A 62 -3.89 -1.06 -15.97
CA ILE A 62 -3.57 -1.55 -14.62
C ILE A 62 -3.75 -0.43 -13.59
N ASP A 63 -3.24 0.77 -13.85
CA ASP A 63 -3.36 1.94 -12.97
C ASP A 63 -4.81 2.40 -12.81
N ALA A 64 -5.67 2.11 -13.80
CA ALA A 64 -7.10 2.36 -13.74
C ALA A 64 -7.89 1.29 -12.93
N VAL A 65 -7.23 0.25 -12.42
CA VAL A 65 -7.84 -0.72 -11.50
C VAL A 65 -8.20 0.05 -10.23
N SER A 66 -9.48 0.38 -10.13
CA SER A 66 -10.05 1.21 -9.05
C SER A 66 -10.48 0.38 -7.83
N GLU A 67 -9.96 -0.84 -7.71
CA GLU A 67 -10.12 -1.59 -6.46
C GLU A 67 -9.27 -0.91 -5.38
N GLY A 68 -9.94 -0.22 -4.47
CA GLY A 68 -9.31 0.35 -3.29
C GLY A 68 -9.11 1.87 -3.29
N GLY A 69 -9.98 2.67 -3.91
CA GLY A 69 -10.38 4.04 -3.48
C GLY A 69 -9.34 5.06 -2.96
N ALA A 70 -8.05 4.85 -3.16
CA ALA A 70 -6.96 5.62 -2.58
C ALA A 70 -5.89 5.78 -3.68
N PRO A 71 -5.97 6.83 -4.51
CA PRO A 71 -4.95 7.09 -5.52
C PRO A 71 -3.60 7.43 -4.87
N TRP A 72 -2.52 7.31 -5.63
CA TRP A 72 -1.23 7.84 -5.22
C TRP A 72 -1.25 9.37 -5.21
N GLU A 73 -0.75 9.93 -4.13
CA GLU A 73 -0.49 11.35 -3.93
C GLU A 73 1.01 11.56 -3.76
N CYS A 74 1.47 12.76 -4.08
CA CYS A 74 2.87 13.16 -3.92
C CYS A 74 2.93 14.47 -3.17
N LEU A 75 3.80 14.53 -2.16
CA LEU A 75 4.16 15.77 -1.49
C LEU A 75 5.68 15.91 -1.45
N SER A 76 6.15 17.15 -1.42
CA SER A 76 7.56 17.47 -1.25
C SER A 76 7.84 17.80 0.21
N VAL A 77 8.80 17.11 0.82
CA VAL A 77 9.28 17.39 2.18
C VAL A 77 10.70 17.90 2.15
N SER A 78 11.00 18.84 3.04
CA SER A 78 12.36 19.26 3.39
C SER A 78 12.56 19.06 4.89
N HIS A 79 13.83 19.06 5.32
CA HIS A 79 14.13 19.05 6.74
C HIS A 79 13.53 20.30 7.42
N VAL A 80 13.07 20.18 8.67
CA VAL A 80 12.41 21.28 9.40
C VAL A 80 13.24 22.56 9.46
N ASP A 81 14.57 22.42 9.47
CA ASP A 81 15.52 23.53 9.53
C ASP A 81 16.08 23.92 8.15
N ALA A 82 15.60 23.37 7.03
CA ALA A 82 16.17 23.59 5.71
C ALA A 82 16.38 25.07 5.37
N ASP A 83 15.44 25.93 5.76
CA ASP A 83 15.47 27.38 5.51
C ASP A 83 16.38 28.17 6.46
N THR A 84 16.80 27.57 7.59
CA THR A 84 17.64 28.23 8.60
C THR A 84 19.10 27.80 8.54
N LEU A 85 19.40 26.75 7.75
CA LEU A 85 20.75 26.23 7.57
C LEU A 85 21.59 27.18 6.70
N PRO A 86 22.84 27.49 7.10
CA PRO A 86 23.74 28.29 6.26
C PRO A 86 23.98 27.61 4.92
N ALA A 87 23.82 28.34 3.81
CA ALA A 87 23.90 27.79 2.45
C ALA A 87 25.25 27.10 2.16
N ASP A 88 26.35 27.57 2.77
CA ASP A 88 27.71 27.17 2.42
C ASP A 88 28.47 26.47 3.57
N ASP A 89 27.77 25.99 4.62
CA ASP A 89 28.42 25.25 5.71
C ASP A 89 28.66 23.78 5.31
N PRO A 90 29.94 23.34 5.13
CA PRO A 90 30.27 21.98 4.72
C PRO A 90 30.02 20.94 5.82
N SER A 91 29.74 21.35 7.06
CA SER A 91 29.41 20.44 8.17
C SER A 91 27.96 19.95 8.12
N VAL A 92 27.10 20.64 7.39
CA VAL A 92 25.69 20.29 7.25
C VAL A 92 25.52 19.30 6.09
N PRO A 93 24.97 18.10 6.33
CA PRO A 93 24.71 17.11 5.28
C PRO A 93 23.81 17.66 4.17
N THR A 94 24.06 17.25 2.93
CA THR A 94 23.27 17.70 1.77
C THR A 94 21.79 17.34 1.90
N TRP A 95 21.48 16.15 2.43
CA TRP A 95 20.10 15.67 2.58
C TRP A 95 19.20 16.59 3.43
N MET A 96 19.78 17.37 4.34
CA MET A 96 19.04 18.35 5.17
C MET A 96 18.63 19.60 4.39
N ARG A 97 19.27 19.88 3.27
CA ARG A 97 18.93 21.00 2.36
C ARG A 97 18.10 20.53 1.17
N ASP A 98 18.19 19.25 0.85
CA ASP A 98 17.48 18.65 -0.26
C ASP A 98 15.97 18.58 0.01
N THR A 99 15.20 18.68 -1.07
CA THR A 99 13.76 18.40 -1.07
C THR A 99 13.56 16.97 -1.56
N HIS A 100 12.77 16.21 -0.83
CA HIS A 100 12.47 14.80 -1.12
C HIS A 100 11.00 14.65 -1.49
N GLU A 101 10.72 13.86 -2.52
CA GLU A 101 9.34 13.50 -2.86
C GLU A 101 8.89 12.30 -2.04
N VAL A 102 7.72 12.42 -1.42
CA VAL A 102 7.04 11.34 -0.72
C VAL A 102 5.80 10.99 -1.52
N TRP A 103 5.79 9.78 -2.07
CA TRP A 103 4.65 9.18 -2.73
C TRP A 103 3.89 8.33 -1.72
N PHE A 104 2.60 8.59 -1.53
CA PHE A 104 1.78 7.92 -0.52
C PHE A 104 0.34 7.78 -1.00
N HIS A 105 -0.37 6.82 -0.43
CA HIS A 105 -1.83 6.78 -0.50
C HIS A 105 -2.40 7.51 0.73
N CYS A 106 -3.55 8.18 0.58
CA CYS A 106 -4.26 8.79 1.71
C CYS A 106 -4.39 7.78 2.88
N PRO A 107 -3.75 8.03 4.04
CA PRO A 107 -3.71 7.06 5.14
C PRO A 107 -5.10 6.75 5.70
N GLU A 108 -5.97 7.75 5.78
CA GLU A 108 -7.37 7.59 6.22
C GLU A 108 -8.13 6.64 5.29
N SER A 109 -8.07 6.88 3.98
CA SER A 109 -8.71 6.01 2.98
C SER A 109 -8.19 4.57 3.03
N LEU A 110 -6.89 4.36 3.25
CA LEU A 110 -6.31 3.03 3.38
C LEU A 110 -6.82 2.30 4.63
N LEU A 111 -6.86 3.00 5.77
CA LEU A 111 -7.34 2.42 7.03
C LEU A 111 -8.84 2.12 6.96
N ASP A 112 -9.65 3.01 6.39
CA ASP A 112 -11.07 2.80 6.17
C ASP A 112 -11.32 1.57 5.30
N GLN A 113 -10.54 1.38 4.24
CA GLN A 113 -10.62 0.21 3.38
C GLN A 113 -10.19 -1.06 4.10
N GLN A 114 -9.12 -1.01 4.91
CA GLN A 114 -8.68 -2.15 5.70
C GLN A 114 -9.77 -2.59 6.68
N ILE A 115 -10.39 -1.64 7.39
CA ILE A 115 -11.47 -1.91 8.36
C ILE A 115 -12.74 -2.40 7.64
N SER A 116 -13.06 -1.84 6.49
CA SER A 116 -14.27 -2.19 5.72
C SER A 116 -14.14 -3.48 4.91
N ASN A 117 -12.94 -4.07 4.82
CA ASN A 117 -12.71 -5.22 3.98
C ASN A 117 -13.32 -6.49 4.62
N PRO A 118 -14.31 -7.14 3.97
CA PRO A 118 -14.98 -8.31 4.52
C PRO A 118 -14.06 -9.51 4.75
N ILE A 119 -12.87 -9.56 4.15
CA ILE A 119 -11.89 -10.62 4.40
C ILE A 119 -11.45 -10.67 5.87
N PHE A 120 -11.53 -9.53 6.57
CA PHE A 120 -11.17 -9.42 7.98
C PHE A 120 -12.36 -9.57 8.93
N ASP A 121 -13.57 -9.83 8.42
CA ASP A 121 -14.72 -10.10 9.28
C ASP A 121 -14.47 -11.34 10.15
N GLY A 122 -14.64 -11.20 11.47
CA GLY A 122 -14.27 -12.22 12.45
C GLY A 122 -12.77 -12.42 12.68
N HIS A 123 -11.91 -11.62 12.04
CA HIS A 123 -10.44 -11.65 12.15
C HIS A 123 -9.85 -10.35 12.72
N MET A 124 -10.68 -9.58 13.44
CA MET A 124 -10.26 -8.38 14.16
C MET A 124 -10.57 -8.52 15.65
N ASP A 125 -9.67 -8.02 16.49
CA ASP A 125 -9.91 -7.82 17.91
C ASP A 125 -10.59 -6.47 18.13
N TYR A 126 -11.82 -6.50 18.65
CA TYR A 126 -12.59 -5.29 18.93
C TYR A 126 -12.22 -4.62 20.26
N VAL A 127 -11.56 -5.36 21.14
CA VAL A 127 -11.13 -4.92 22.48
C VAL A 127 -9.78 -5.54 22.84
N PRO A 128 -8.92 -4.82 23.58
CA PRO A 128 -7.68 -5.39 24.07
C PRO A 128 -7.98 -6.45 25.13
N ARG A 129 -7.07 -7.42 25.27
CA ARG A 129 -7.25 -8.55 26.18
C ARG A 129 -5.99 -8.85 26.98
N GLN A 130 -6.16 -9.13 28.25
CA GLN A 130 -5.05 -9.55 29.11
C GLN A 130 -5.05 -11.08 29.22
N VAL A 131 -4.01 -11.72 28.67
CA VAL A 131 -3.91 -13.19 28.64
C VAL A 131 -2.89 -13.65 29.66
N PHE A 132 -3.27 -14.60 30.51
CA PHE A 132 -2.39 -15.17 31.53
C PHE A 132 -2.34 -16.69 31.38
N GLY A 133 -1.16 -17.27 31.53
CA GLY A 133 -0.98 -18.72 31.58
C GLY A 133 -1.24 -19.30 32.97
N ASP A 134 -1.06 -20.62 33.09
CA ASP A 134 -1.39 -21.38 34.32
C ASP A 134 -0.63 -20.92 35.57
N GLN A 135 0.53 -20.28 35.41
CA GLN A 135 1.33 -19.74 36.51
C GLN A 135 1.11 -18.22 36.70
N HIS A 136 0.01 -17.68 36.19
CA HIS A 136 -0.32 -16.24 36.20
C HIS A 136 0.71 -15.36 35.49
N GLN A 137 1.55 -15.95 34.63
CA GLN A 137 2.48 -15.23 33.78
C GLN A 137 1.74 -14.59 32.61
N ARG A 138 2.14 -13.37 32.25
CA ARG A 138 1.57 -12.64 31.12
C ARG A 138 1.98 -13.29 29.80
N ILE A 139 1.02 -13.48 28.90
CA ILE A 139 1.22 -13.96 27.53
C ILE A 139 0.97 -12.80 26.56
N TRP A 140 1.91 -12.59 25.65
CA TRP A 140 1.80 -11.62 24.54
C TRP A 140 1.79 -12.42 23.24
N SER A 141 0.73 -12.30 22.45
CA SER A 141 0.59 -12.98 21.14
C SER A 141 0.44 -12.01 19.98
N ASP A 142 -0.13 -10.85 20.24
CA ASP A 142 -0.48 -9.84 19.25
C ASP A 142 -0.47 -8.45 19.91
N PHE A 143 -0.65 -7.41 19.09
CA PHE A 143 -0.63 -6.04 19.57
C PHE A 143 -1.72 -5.76 20.63
N MET A 144 -2.90 -6.36 20.46
CA MET A 144 -4.07 -6.17 21.33
C MET A 144 -3.96 -6.92 22.66
N THR A 145 -3.05 -7.88 22.77
CA THR A 145 -2.64 -8.41 24.08
C THR A 145 -1.75 -7.47 24.86
N GLY A 146 -1.19 -6.43 24.24
CA GLY A 146 -0.26 -5.45 24.80
C GLY A 146 -0.83 -4.59 25.94
N ASN A 147 0.01 -4.24 26.93
CA ASN A 147 -0.40 -3.32 28.00
C ASN A 147 -0.72 -1.94 27.45
N TRP A 148 -0.01 -1.50 26.42
CA TRP A 148 -0.25 -0.21 25.79
C TRP A 148 -1.69 -0.12 25.24
N ALA A 149 -2.12 -1.10 24.44
CA ALA A 149 -3.49 -1.13 23.90
C ALA A 149 -4.55 -1.15 25.01
N TRP A 150 -4.30 -1.92 26.09
CA TRP A 150 -5.16 -1.95 27.27
C TRP A 150 -5.28 -0.58 27.95
N THR A 151 -4.15 0.07 28.21
CA THR A 151 -4.12 1.41 28.84
C THR A 151 -4.84 2.44 27.96
N GLN A 152 -4.56 2.46 26.66
CA GLN A 152 -5.22 3.40 25.73
C GLN A 152 -6.74 3.23 25.69
N CYS A 153 -7.24 1.99 25.67
CA CYS A 153 -8.68 1.76 25.72
C CYS A 153 -9.32 2.26 27.03
N ASN A 154 -8.63 2.09 28.17
CA ASN A 154 -9.15 2.60 29.44
C ASN A 154 -9.16 4.13 29.47
N GLU A 155 -8.11 4.78 28.99
CA GLU A 155 -8.04 6.24 28.87
C GLU A 155 -9.15 6.79 27.96
N LEU A 156 -9.36 6.18 26.79
CA LEU A 156 -10.42 6.59 25.86
C LEU A 156 -11.83 6.35 26.42
N ALA A 157 -12.01 5.30 27.23
CA ALA A 157 -13.29 4.98 27.86
C ALA A 157 -13.69 5.95 28.99
N GLU A 158 -12.78 6.82 29.45
CA GLU A 158 -13.12 7.90 30.39
C GLU A 158 -14.06 8.94 29.77
N ASP A 159 -14.02 9.10 28.44
CA ASP A 159 -14.93 9.97 27.69
C ASP A 159 -16.26 9.24 27.38
N PRO A 160 -17.41 9.71 27.91
CA PRO A 160 -18.71 9.13 27.63
C PRO A 160 -19.09 9.10 26.14
N GLU A 161 -18.56 10.01 25.31
CA GLU A 161 -18.84 10.04 23.87
C GLU A 161 -18.20 8.84 23.13
N ASN A 162 -17.19 8.20 23.73
CA ASN A 162 -16.57 7.00 23.18
C ASN A 162 -17.33 5.71 23.54
N HIS A 163 -18.50 5.79 24.18
CA HIS A 163 -19.28 4.61 24.52
C HIS A 163 -19.69 3.82 23.27
N GLY A 164 -19.22 2.57 23.17
CA GLY A 164 -19.47 1.71 22.01
C GLY A 164 -18.52 1.92 20.84
N ALA A 165 -17.57 2.85 20.94
CA ALA A 165 -16.50 3.01 19.96
C ALA A 165 -15.52 1.83 20.02
N MET A 166 -14.95 1.49 18.86
CA MET A 166 -13.87 0.52 18.74
C MET A 166 -12.53 1.26 18.73
N PHE A 167 -11.59 0.82 19.57
CA PHE A 167 -10.21 1.27 19.49
C PHE A 167 -9.49 0.56 18.35
N VAL A 168 -8.99 1.32 17.39
CA VAL A 168 -8.23 0.82 16.24
C VAL A 168 -6.80 1.37 16.30
N PRO A 169 -5.82 0.59 16.77
CA PRO A 169 -4.44 1.06 16.81
C PRO A 169 -3.85 1.10 15.40
N ILE A 170 -3.11 2.17 15.09
CA ILE A 170 -2.38 2.29 13.81
C ILE A 170 -0.91 1.94 14.07
N ILE A 171 -0.39 0.99 13.31
CA ILE A 171 1.01 0.58 13.33
C ILE A 171 1.69 1.10 12.07
N LEU A 172 2.82 1.78 12.25
CA LEU A 172 3.72 2.20 11.19
C LEU A 172 5.01 1.40 11.26
N GLY A 173 5.49 0.90 10.12
CA GLY A 173 6.75 0.20 9.99
C GLY A 173 7.54 0.74 8.81
N SER A 174 8.84 0.92 8.95
CA SER A 174 9.71 1.29 7.83
C SER A 174 10.88 0.32 7.77
N ASP A 175 11.21 -0.13 6.56
CA ASP A 175 12.46 -0.82 6.28
C ASP A 175 13.26 -0.01 5.25
N LYS A 176 14.59 -0.06 5.37
CA LYS A 176 15.46 0.53 4.36
C LYS A 176 15.64 -0.49 3.25
N THR A 177 15.19 -0.15 2.04
CA THR A 177 15.35 -1.01 0.87
C THR A 177 16.33 -0.37 -0.12
N THR A 178 17.49 -1.00 -0.30
CA THR A 178 18.42 -0.60 -1.36
C THR A 178 18.02 -1.33 -2.64
N VAL A 179 17.48 -0.59 -3.61
CA VAL A 179 17.22 -1.14 -4.95
C VAL A 179 18.54 -1.12 -5.72
N SER A 180 19.08 -2.29 -6.03
CA SER A 180 20.38 -2.39 -6.70
C SER A 180 20.24 -2.62 -8.21
N VAL A 181 20.87 -1.71 -8.97
CA VAL A 181 21.50 -1.81 -10.30
C VAL A 181 20.61 -1.97 -11.55
N ALA A 182 20.17 -0.83 -12.11
CA ALA A 182 20.14 -0.61 -13.57
C ALA A 182 20.06 0.88 -13.97
N THR A 183 19.58 1.78 -13.11
CA THR A 183 19.23 3.16 -13.53
C THR A 183 19.57 4.27 -12.52
N GLY A 184 20.59 4.07 -11.69
CA GLY A 184 21.03 5.09 -10.73
C GLY A 184 20.70 4.70 -9.30
N ASN A 185 21.51 5.23 -8.40
CA ASN A 185 21.65 4.81 -7.01
C ASN A 185 20.51 5.38 -6.14
N ASN A 186 19.26 4.99 -6.39
CA ASN A 186 18.10 5.46 -5.61
C ASN A 186 17.81 4.47 -4.47
N GLU A 187 17.93 4.95 -3.23
CA GLU A 187 17.45 4.25 -2.04
C GLU A 187 15.99 4.63 -1.80
N TYR A 188 15.13 3.64 -1.57
CA TYR A 188 13.75 3.87 -1.18
C TYR A 188 13.57 3.48 0.30
N TYR A 189 12.85 4.33 1.02
CA TYR A 189 12.46 4.12 2.41
C TYR A 189 10.94 3.95 2.45
N PRO A 190 10.42 2.75 2.13
CA PRO A 190 9.00 2.49 2.29
C PRO A 190 8.57 2.69 3.74
N LEU A 191 7.35 3.22 3.89
CA LEU A 191 6.62 3.29 5.14
C LEU A 191 5.33 2.50 4.96
N TYR A 192 5.18 1.45 5.74
CA TYR A 192 4.00 0.60 5.81
C TYR A 192 3.08 1.10 6.91
N ILE A 193 1.77 1.02 6.66
CA ILE A 193 0.71 1.35 7.60
C ILE A 193 -0.26 0.17 7.71
N SER A 194 -0.71 -0.16 8.92
CA SER A 194 -1.74 -1.16 9.13
C SER A 194 -2.47 -0.95 10.45
N THR A 195 -3.68 -1.46 10.57
CA THR A 195 -4.40 -1.57 11.84
C THR A 195 -3.84 -2.73 12.68
N GLY A 196 -3.44 -2.44 13.92
CA GLY A 196 -2.84 -3.42 14.82
C GLY A 196 -3.81 -4.43 15.43
N ASN A 197 -5.11 -4.28 15.21
CA ASN A 197 -6.13 -5.19 15.72
C ASN A 197 -6.53 -6.29 14.73
N VAL A 198 -5.88 -6.39 13.57
CA VAL A 198 -6.11 -7.46 12.59
C VAL A 198 -5.22 -8.68 12.89
N HIS A 199 -5.79 -9.89 12.78
CA HIS A 199 -5.06 -11.14 12.96
C HIS A 199 -4.19 -11.47 11.74
N MET A 200 -2.86 -11.39 11.88
CA MET A 200 -1.94 -11.70 10.78
C MET A 200 -1.73 -13.20 10.54
N GLU A 201 -2.01 -14.08 11.51
CA GLU A 201 -1.66 -15.52 11.44
C GLU A 201 -2.65 -16.40 10.65
N ARG A 202 -3.67 -15.84 9.98
CA ARG A 202 -4.76 -16.62 9.35
C ARG A 202 -5.16 -16.22 7.92
N LEU A 203 -4.34 -15.43 7.23
CA LEU A 203 -4.51 -15.16 5.80
C LEU A 203 -3.59 -16.02 4.93
#